data_AF-A0A6B3SVS6-F1
#
_entry.id   AF-A0A6B3SVS6-F1
#
_cell.length_a   1.000
_cell.length_b   1.000
_cell.length_c   1.000
_cell.angle_alpha   90.00
_cell.angle_beta   90.00
_cell.angle_gamma   90.00
#
_symmetry.space_group_name_H-M   'P 1'
#
loop_
_entity.id
_entity.type
_entity.pdbx_description
1 polymer ?
#
loop_
_entity_poly.entity_id
_entity_poly.type
_entity_poly.pdbx_seq_one_letter_code
_entity_poly.pdbx_strand_id
1 'polypeptide(L)'
;MQDYLSHSIASLNQNKLYGLLAEVEFRAYLTGLGYGGQVSVGGWVARSTSNGANRFGQNTIVIFPEIIQPGNVYLPGGVLPSPPAGLHTICAAFHSIGIQSYYLYPQITRLNDSSSISWTATQLGLLTAPQTAFPSSTLTGFLPRARRYNFLKNNTSVSSIPHHAVPDEFSKEHARVALQSAFMTEISDVDGVFWGRQHTYPVEIKEKTAAYDKKIGHYFGLDHSPFVKLTFFAAMKGMMKSIFVVREIDNTTTRDLVQWWFITFEDMARYASWSPRGGGRNMGGGTSSTVMIPKDYFLPLNAKNLATL
;
A
#
# COMPACT_ATOMS: atom_id res chain seq x y z
N MET A 1 15.12 -13.31 -4.97
CA MET A 1 14.21 -12.32 -4.36
C MET A 1 14.98 -11.25 -3.58
N GLN A 2 15.70 -11.58 -2.50
CA GLN A 2 16.51 -10.60 -1.76
C GLN A 2 17.52 -9.87 -2.66
N ASP A 3 18.20 -10.58 -3.56
CA ASP A 3 19.09 -9.94 -4.54
C ASP A 3 18.37 -8.94 -5.47
N TYR A 4 17.13 -9.22 -5.87
CA TYR A 4 16.36 -8.24 -6.63
C TYR A 4 15.99 -7.01 -5.78
N LEU A 5 15.61 -7.24 -4.52
CA LEU A 5 15.25 -6.19 -3.57
C LEU A 5 16.44 -5.27 -3.24
N SER A 6 17.65 -5.81 -3.11
CA SER A 6 18.86 -5.00 -2.87
C SER A 6 19.14 -4.01 -4.00
N HIS A 7 18.77 -4.36 -5.23
CA HIS A 7 18.95 -3.51 -6.41
C HIS A 7 17.79 -2.55 -6.67
N SER A 8 16.55 -2.95 -6.37
CA SER A 8 15.33 -2.17 -6.64
C SER A 8 15.04 -1.12 -5.56
N ILE A 9 15.26 -1.47 -4.28
CA ILE A 9 15.02 -0.56 -3.17
C ILE A 9 16.13 0.49 -3.13
N ALA A 10 15.76 1.76 -3.30
CA ALA A 10 16.73 2.88 -3.30
C ALA A 10 17.45 3.08 -1.97
N SER A 11 16.74 2.83 -0.86
CA SER A 11 17.29 2.85 0.48
C SER A 11 16.36 2.08 1.40
N LEU A 12 16.92 1.24 2.27
CA LEU A 12 16.20 0.57 3.35
C LEU A 12 16.79 1.10 4.65
N ASN A 13 16.19 2.17 5.17
CA ASN A 13 16.51 2.64 6.51
C ASN A 13 15.62 1.92 7.52
N GLN A 14 15.93 2.12 8.79
CA GLN A 14 15.21 1.46 9.88
C GLN A 14 13.70 1.77 9.87
N ASN A 15 13.31 3.00 9.53
CA ASN A 15 11.90 3.40 9.47
C ASN A 15 11.12 2.65 8.38
N LYS A 16 11.71 2.45 7.21
CA LYS A 16 11.09 1.67 6.12
C LYS A 16 10.94 0.21 6.49
N LEU A 17 11.97 -0.38 7.11
CA LEU A 17 11.90 -1.76 7.59
C LEU A 17 10.75 -1.91 8.60
N TYR A 18 10.65 -1.02 9.58
CA TYR A 18 9.56 -1.06 10.56
C TYR A 18 8.18 -0.83 9.95
N GLY A 19 8.07 0.02 8.92
CA GLY A 19 6.83 0.15 8.15
C GLY A 19 6.41 -1.18 7.51
N LEU A 20 7.33 -1.83 6.80
CA LEU A 20 7.09 -3.15 6.19
C LEU A 20 6.70 -4.21 7.22
N LEU A 21 7.39 -4.26 8.37
CA LEU A 21 7.06 -5.22 9.42
C LEU A 21 5.69 -4.94 10.04
N ALA A 22 5.34 -3.67 10.26
CA ALA A 22 4.02 -3.30 10.75
C ALA A 22 2.91 -3.73 9.79
N GLU A 23 3.11 -3.66 8.46
CA GLU A 23 2.14 -4.18 7.49
C GLU A 23 1.91 -5.69 7.64
N VAL A 24 3.00 -6.47 7.77
CA VAL A 24 2.94 -7.93 7.93
C VAL A 24 2.26 -8.30 9.25
N GLU A 25 2.67 -7.67 10.35
CA GLU A 25 2.10 -7.89 11.67
C GLU A 25 0.63 -7.47 11.74
N PHE A 26 0.24 -6.39 11.07
CA PHE A 26 -1.16 -5.95 10.99
C PHE A 26 -2.04 -7.04 10.35
N ARG A 27 -1.60 -7.65 9.25
CA ARG A 27 -2.36 -8.74 8.59
C ARG A 27 -2.47 -9.97 9.49
N ALA A 28 -1.39 -10.35 10.17
CA ALA A 28 -1.41 -11.44 11.13
C ALA A 28 -2.36 -11.14 12.31
N TYR A 29 -2.33 -9.91 12.82
CA TYR A 29 -3.21 -9.43 13.88
C TYR A 29 -4.68 -9.48 13.48
N LEU A 30 -5.04 -8.96 12.29
CA LEU A 30 -6.41 -9.05 11.77
C LEU A 30 -6.87 -10.49 11.55
N THR A 31 -5.96 -11.37 11.12
CA THR A 31 -6.26 -12.81 11.00
C THR A 31 -6.62 -13.41 12.35
N GLY A 32 -5.87 -13.08 13.40
CA GLY A 32 -6.17 -13.49 14.79
C GLY A 32 -7.52 -12.96 15.31
N LEU A 33 -8.00 -11.84 14.78
CA LEU A 33 -9.32 -11.28 15.08
C LEU A 33 -10.46 -11.86 14.23
N GLY A 34 -10.18 -12.77 13.29
CA GLY A 34 -11.16 -13.35 12.36
C GLY A 34 -11.41 -12.54 11.08
N TYR A 35 -10.57 -11.53 10.80
CA TYR A 35 -10.71 -10.62 9.66
C TYR A 35 -9.68 -10.88 8.53
N GLY A 36 -8.96 -12.01 8.55
CA GLY A 36 -7.91 -12.32 7.58
C GLY A 36 -8.38 -12.32 6.11
N GLY A 37 -9.63 -12.70 5.85
CA GLY A 37 -10.23 -12.64 4.51
C GLY A 37 -10.76 -11.27 4.07
N GLN A 38 -10.70 -10.26 4.95
CA GLN A 38 -11.23 -8.91 4.72
C GLN A 38 -10.14 -7.85 4.52
N VAL A 39 -8.86 -8.25 4.48
CA VAL A 39 -7.74 -7.33 4.25
C VAL A 39 -6.90 -7.78 3.07
N SER A 40 -6.61 -6.87 2.14
CA SER A 40 -5.66 -7.15 1.05
C SER A 40 -4.21 -7.12 1.55
N VAL A 41 -3.33 -7.84 0.87
CA VAL A 41 -1.87 -7.78 1.03
C VAL A 41 -1.24 -6.41 0.71
N GLY A 42 -2.01 -5.52 0.07
CA GLY A 42 -1.54 -4.22 -0.38
C GLY A 42 -1.04 -4.27 -1.83
N GLY A 43 -0.47 -3.17 -2.29
CA GLY A 43 -0.06 -3.01 -3.68
C GLY A 43 0.36 -1.59 -3.99
N TRP A 44 0.03 -1.12 -5.19
CA TRP A 44 0.39 0.22 -5.64
C TRP A 44 -0.79 0.94 -6.25
N VAL A 45 -0.94 2.22 -5.94
CA VAL A 45 -1.82 3.14 -6.65
C VAL A 45 -0.97 4.04 -7.54
N ALA A 46 -1.33 4.11 -8.82
CA ALA A 46 -0.60 4.88 -9.82
C ALA A 46 -1.53 5.87 -10.53
N ARG A 47 -1.03 7.08 -10.71
CA ARG A 47 -1.72 8.19 -11.37
C ARG A 47 -0.94 8.60 -12.61
N SER A 48 -1.69 8.89 -13.67
CA SER A 48 -1.16 9.44 -14.91
C SER A 48 -0.46 10.78 -14.68
N THR A 49 0.69 10.99 -15.34
CA THR A 49 1.41 12.26 -15.34
C THR A 49 1.02 13.11 -16.54
N SER A 50 1.09 14.44 -16.42
CA SER A 50 0.82 15.35 -17.54
C SER A 50 1.81 15.15 -18.69
N ASN A 51 1.32 15.13 -19.94
CA ASN A 51 2.16 15.00 -21.14
C ASN A 51 1.55 15.67 -22.41
N GLY A 52 1.30 16.97 -22.37
CA GLY A 52 0.62 17.63 -23.49
C GLY A 52 -0.88 17.28 -23.50
N ALA A 53 -1.26 16.13 -24.07
CA ALA A 53 -2.67 15.73 -24.20
C ALA A 53 -3.27 15.13 -22.91
N ASN A 54 -2.49 14.41 -22.08
CA ASN A 54 -3.00 13.91 -20.79
C ASN A 54 -2.79 14.95 -19.69
N ARG A 55 -3.74 15.06 -18.77
CA ARG A 55 -3.59 15.87 -17.54
C ARG A 55 -3.27 14.96 -16.35
N PHE A 56 -2.46 15.49 -15.44
CA PHE A 56 -2.10 14.83 -14.20
C PHE A 56 -3.33 14.32 -13.44
N GLY A 57 -3.27 13.06 -13.01
CA GLY A 57 -4.27 12.45 -12.14
C GLY A 57 -5.63 12.18 -12.79
N GLN A 58 -5.80 12.35 -14.10
CA GLN A 58 -7.05 12.03 -14.81
C GLN A 58 -7.34 10.53 -14.83
N ASN A 59 -6.29 9.74 -15.00
CA ASN A 59 -6.35 8.28 -14.95
C ASN A 59 -5.63 7.80 -13.70
N THR A 60 -6.31 6.95 -12.94
CA THR A 60 -5.79 6.32 -11.72
C THR A 60 -6.05 4.83 -11.78
N ILE A 61 -5.01 4.04 -11.51
CA ILE A 61 -5.12 2.60 -11.37
C ILE A 61 -4.64 2.17 -9.99
N VAL A 62 -5.13 1.03 -9.53
CA VAL A 62 -4.54 0.29 -8.41
C VAL A 62 -4.19 -1.10 -8.88
N ILE A 63 -3.02 -1.59 -8.47
CA ILE A 63 -2.51 -2.92 -8.82
C ILE A 63 -2.24 -3.72 -7.56
N PHE A 64 -2.73 -4.96 -7.55
CA PHE A 64 -2.54 -5.93 -6.49
C PHE A 64 -1.80 -7.14 -7.08
N PRO A 65 -0.52 -7.35 -6.79
CA PRO A 65 0.18 -8.53 -7.27
C PRO A 65 -0.17 -9.76 -6.46
N GLU A 66 -0.27 -10.91 -7.12
CA GLU A 66 -0.13 -12.19 -6.45
C GLU A 66 1.26 -12.29 -5.80
N ILE A 67 1.31 -12.87 -4.61
CA ILE A 67 2.55 -13.09 -3.88
C ILE A 67 3.27 -14.31 -4.46
N ILE A 68 4.41 -14.07 -5.10
CA ILE A 68 5.27 -15.12 -5.66
C ILE A 68 5.90 -15.89 -4.50
N GLN A 69 5.50 -17.14 -4.34
CA GLN A 69 6.05 -18.03 -3.33
C GLN A 69 7.28 -18.79 -3.88
N PRO A 70 8.38 -18.89 -3.11
CA PRO A 70 9.51 -19.72 -3.48
C PRO A 70 9.09 -21.17 -3.73
N GLY A 71 9.59 -21.77 -4.82
CA GLY A 71 9.31 -23.17 -5.18
C GLY A 71 7.98 -23.41 -5.90
N ASN A 72 7.08 -22.43 -5.95
CA ASN A 72 5.85 -22.54 -6.75
C ASN A 72 6.14 -22.38 -8.25
N VAL A 73 5.37 -23.08 -9.07
CA VAL A 73 5.48 -23.04 -10.54
C VAL A 73 4.41 -22.11 -11.12
N TYR A 74 4.85 -21.13 -11.91
CA TYR A 74 4.00 -20.09 -12.49
C TYR A 74 4.08 -20.14 -14.03
N LEU A 75 3.46 -21.15 -14.64
CA LEU A 75 3.58 -21.42 -16.08
C LEU A 75 2.82 -20.39 -16.93
N PRO A 76 3.40 -19.91 -18.05
CA PRO A 76 2.67 -19.16 -19.06
C PRO A 76 1.48 -19.98 -19.60
N GLY A 77 0.30 -19.36 -19.68
CA GLY A 77 -0.92 -20.02 -20.16
C GLY A 77 -1.51 -21.09 -19.22
N GLY A 78 -0.97 -21.22 -18.00
CA GLY A 78 -1.54 -22.10 -16.98
C GLY A 78 -2.87 -21.60 -16.42
N VAL A 79 -3.53 -22.44 -15.62
CA VAL A 79 -4.74 -22.03 -14.87
C VAL A 79 -4.34 -20.97 -13.86
N LEU A 80 -4.92 -19.78 -13.98
CA LEU A 80 -4.67 -18.69 -13.04
C LEU A 80 -5.36 -18.98 -11.71
N PRO A 81 -4.72 -18.69 -10.56
CA PRO A 81 -5.36 -18.84 -9.27
C PRO A 81 -6.57 -17.91 -9.16
N SER A 82 -7.59 -18.34 -8.42
CA SER A 82 -8.71 -17.46 -8.09
C SER A 82 -8.19 -16.30 -7.23
N PRO A 83 -8.52 -15.04 -7.56
CA PRO A 83 -8.18 -13.92 -6.68
C PRO A 83 -8.75 -14.15 -5.27
N PRO A 84 -8.12 -13.61 -4.22
CA PRO A 84 -8.70 -13.63 -2.89
C PRO A 84 -10.13 -13.06 -2.92
N ALA A 85 -11.09 -13.73 -2.27
CA ALA A 85 -12.51 -13.38 -2.38
C ALA A 85 -12.80 -11.90 -2.04
N GLY A 86 -12.16 -11.36 -0.98
CA GLY A 86 -12.29 -9.96 -0.60
C GLY A 86 -11.78 -8.97 -1.66
N LEU A 87 -10.87 -9.40 -2.55
CA LEU A 87 -10.28 -8.54 -3.56
C LEU A 87 -11.27 -8.14 -4.66
N HIS A 88 -12.25 -8.99 -4.99
CA HIS A 88 -13.31 -8.61 -5.93
C HIS A 88 -14.14 -7.43 -5.38
N THR A 89 -14.51 -7.48 -4.11
CA THR A 89 -15.26 -6.40 -3.46
C THR A 89 -14.43 -5.12 -3.36
N ILE A 90 -13.16 -5.25 -2.97
CA ILE A 90 -12.21 -4.12 -2.92
C ILE A 90 -12.11 -3.45 -4.29
N CYS A 91 -11.91 -4.23 -5.35
CA CYS A 91 -11.78 -3.70 -6.70
C CYS A 91 -13.09 -3.07 -7.19
N ALA A 92 -14.26 -3.64 -6.87
CA ALA A 92 -15.54 -3.02 -7.17
C ALA A 92 -15.71 -1.65 -6.48
N ALA A 93 -15.24 -1.50 -5.23
CA ALA A 93 -15.27 -0.22 -4.53
C ALA A 93 -14.37 0.84 -5.20
N PHE A 94 -13.16 0.47 -5.63
CA PHE A 94 -12.30 1.36 -6.43
C PHE A 94 -12.95 1.76 -7.76
N HIS A 95 -13.58 0.81 -8.45
CA HIS A 95 -14.32 1.09 -9.68
C HIS A 95 -15.45 2.09 -9.49
N SER A 96 -16.16 2.02 -8.36
CA SER A 96 -17.24 2.97 -8.02
C SER A 96 -16.76 4.42 -7.91
N ILE A 97 -15.46 4.63 -7.66
CA ILE A 97 -14.83 5.94 -7.60
C ILE A 97 -13.97 6.25 -8.83
N GLY A 98 -14.13 5.50 -9.93
CA GLY A 98 -13.41 5.75 -11.18
C GLY A 98 -11.93 5.33 -11.17
N ILE A 99 -11.52 4.48 -10.22
CA ILE A 99 -10.17 3.89 -10.18
C ILE A 99 -10.26 2.49 -10.80
N GLN A 100 -9.43 2.23 -11.81
CA GLN A 100 -9.34 0.90 -12.41
C GLN A 100 -8.47 -0.01 -11.54
N SER A 101 -8.94 -1.22 -11.26
CA SER A 101 -8.25 -2.11 -10.32
C SER A 101 -7.85 -3.41 -10.97
N TYR A 102 -6.57 -3.75 -10.89
CA TYR A 102 -6.01 -4.93 -11.53
C TYR A 102 -5.40 -5.87 -10.50
N TYR A 103 -5.70 -7.15 -10.66
CA TYR A 103 -4.95 -8.21 -10.01
C TYR A 103 -3.93 -8.78 -11.00
N LEU A 104 -2.68 -8.89 -10.55
CA LEU A 104 -1.56 -9.30 -11.40
C LEU A 104 -1.14 -10.73 -11.07
N TYR A 105 -1.07 -11.56 -12.09
CA TYR A 105 -0.62 -12.93 -12.06
C TYR A 105 0.78 -13.05 -12.65
N PRO A 106 1.74 -13.65 -11.94
CA PRO A 106 3.09 -13.82 -12.45
C PRO A 106 3.13 -14.99 -13.43
N GLN A 107 3.96 -14.85 -14.45
CA GLN A 107 4.38 -15.91 -15.36
C GLN A 107 5.91 -15.95 -15.37
N ILE A 108 6.48 -17.10 -15.01
CA ILE A 108 7.91 -17.27 -14.78
C ILE A 108 8.43 -18.34 -15.74
N THR A 109 9.30 -17.94 -16.67
CA THR A 109 9.82 -18.85 -17.70
C THR A 109 11.14 -19.52 -17.33
N ARG A 110 11.87 -18.97 -16.34
CA ARG A 110 13.15 -19.53 -15.86
C ARG A 110 13.19 -19.55 -14.33
N LEU A 111 13.59 -20.69 -13.77
CA LEU A 111 13.73 -20.86 -12.32
C LEU A 111 14.78 -19.90 -11.76
N ASN A 112 14.48 -19.29 -10.61
CA ASN A 112 15.36 -18.37 -9.87
C ASN A 112 15.83 -17.14 -10.68
N ASP A 113 15.12 -16.77 -11.74
CA ASP A 113 15.46 -15.62 -12.56
C ASP A 113 14.34 -14.58 -12.55
N SER A 114 14.58 -13.48 -11.83
CA SER A 114 13.65 -12.35 -11.75
C SER A 114 13.40 -11.67 -13.11
N SER A 115 14.35 -11.71 -14.05
CA SER A 115 14.16 -11.10 -15.37
C SER A 115 13.21 -11.88 -16.27
N SER A 116 12.92 -13.15 -15.92
CA SER A 116 11.99 -14.01 -16.64
C SER A 116 10.52 -13.82 -16.21
N ILE A 117 10.28 -13.00 -15.18
CA ILE A 117 8.96 -12.75 -14.62
C ILE A 117 8.25 -11.72 -15.50
N SER A 118 7.10 -12.12 -16.03
CA SER A 118 6.13 -11.24 -16.67
C SER A 118 4.81 -11.29 -15.90
N TRP A 119 3.95 -10.29 -16.09
CA TRP A 119 2.68 -10.22 -15.40
C TRP A 119 1.53 -10.29 -16.41
N THR A 120 0.46 -10.96 -16.02
CA THR A 120 -0.84 -10.89 -16.68
C THR A 120 -1.81 -10.21 -15.73
N ALA A 121 -2.48 -9.15 -16.19
CA ALA A 121 -3.48 -8.43 -15.44
C ALA A 121 -4.89 -8.92 -15.77
N THR A 122 -5.71 -9.07 -14.73
CA THR A 122 -7.17 -9.15 -14.84
C THR A 122 -7.77 -7.97 -14.11
N GLN A 123 -8.67 -7.24 -14.76
CA GLN A 123 -9.41 -6.17 -14.10
C GLN A 123 -10.50 -6.77 -13.21
N LEU A 124 -10.41 -6.57 -11.91
CA LEU A 124 -11.38 -7.13 -10.96
C LEU A 124 -12.51 -6.13 -10.69
N GLY A 125 -13.67 -6.64 -10.26
CA GLY A 125 -14.87 -5.83 -10.03
C GLY A 125 -15.73 -5.61 -11.29
N LEU A 126 -15.34 -6.20 -12.41
CA LEU A 126 -16.15 -6.30 -13.64
C LEU A 126 -16.62 -7.75 -13.84
N LEU A 127 -17.83 -7.94 -14.41
CA LEU A 127 -18.41 -9.27 -14.64
C LEU A 127 -17.59 -10.13 -15.61
N THR A 128 -16.97 -9.50 -16.60
CA THR A 128 -16.12 -10.14 -17.61
C THR A 128 -14.99 -9.20 -17.96
N ALA A 129 -13.80 -9.45 -17.42
CA ALA A 129 -12.59 -8.73 -17.81
C ALA A 129 -11.64 -9.71 -18.51
N PRO A 130 -11.17 -9.40 -19.74
CA PRO A 130 -10.17 -10.21 -20.39
C PRO A 130 -8.86 -10.14 -19.62
N GLN A 131 -8.13 -11.25 -19.63
CA GLN A 131 -6.74 -11.28 -19.20
C GLN A 131 -5.88 -10.57 -20.24
N THR A 132 -4.97 -9.72 -19.79
CA THR A 132 -4.09 -8.94 -20.67
C THR A 132 -2.67 -8.95 -20.14
N ALA A 133 -1.67 -8.91 -21.01
CA ALA A 133 -0.28 -8.76 -20.57
C ALA A 133 -0.12 -7.44 -19.78
N PHE A 134 0.72 -7.44 -18.76
CA PHE A 134 0.98 -6.27 -17.92
C PHE A 134 2.49 -5.99 -17.82
N PRO A 135 2.88 -4.70 -17.89
CA PRO A 135 2.07 -3.55 -18.26
C PRO A 135 1.83 -3.51 -19.79
N SER A 136 0.58 -3.44 -20.23
CA SER A 136 0.23 -3.32 -21.66
C SER A 136 0.24 -1.87 -22.12
N SER A 137 0.46 -1.64 -23.42
CA SER A 137 0.16 -0.35 -24.07
C SER A 137 -1.33 0.03 -24.00
N THR A 138 -2.20 -0.88 -23.57
CA THR A 138 -3.65 -0.64 -23.43
C THR A 138 -4.03 0.06 -22.13
N LEU A 139 -3.08 0.36 -21.21
CA LEU A 139 -3.31 1.30 -20.11
C LEU A 139 -3.47 2.72 -20.67
N THR A 140 -4.66 3.00 -21.19
CA THR A 140 -5.03 4.25 -21.84
C THR A 140 -4.84 5.44 -20.90
N GLY A 141 -4.32 6.54 -21.44
CA GLY A 141 -4.13 7.77 -20.67
C GLY A 141 -2.92 7.81 -19.75
N PHE A 142 -2.09 6.76 -19.75
CA PHE A 142 -0.75 6.78 -19.14
C PHE A 142 0.31 7.12 -20.21
N LEU A 143 1.27 7.98 -19.87
CA LEU A 143 2.37 8.34 -20.76
C LEU A 143 3.38 7.19 -20.82
N PRO A 144 3.62 6.56 -21.99
CA PRO A 144 4.67 5.56 -22.13
C PRO A 144 6.04 6.17 -21.85
N ARG A 145 6.91 5.42 -21.18
CA ARG A 145 8.27 5.85 -20.89
C ARG A 145 9.13 5.71 -22.14
N ALA A 146 9.45 6.85 -22.76
CA ALA A 146 10.29 6.90 -23.96
C ALA A 146 11.78 6.56 -23.70
N ARG A 147 12.27 6.79 -22.47
CA ARG A 147 13.68 6.56 -22.10
C ARG A 147 13.76 5.51 -21.00
N ARG A 148 14.55 4.46 -21.23
CA ARG A 148 14.82 3.44 -20.23
C ARG A 148 15.38 4.09 -18.96
N TYR A 149 14.78 3.77 -17.81
CA TYR A 149 15.32 4.10 -16.50
C TYR A 149 15.73 2.82 -15.80
N ASN A 150 16.94 2.80 -15.23
CA ASN A 150 17.39 1.65 -14.46
C ASN A 150 16.88 1.74 -13.02
N PHE A 151 15.76 1.05 -12.74
CA PHE A 151 15.22 0.92 -11.38
C PHE A 151 16.01 -0.05 -10.50
N LEU A 152 16.89 -0.86 -11.08
CA LEU A 152 17.72 -1.87 -10.40
C LEU A 152 19.17 -1.38 -10.19
N LYS A 153 19.36 -0.07 -10.04
CA LYS A 153 20.70 0.54 -9.96
C LYS A 153 21.27 0.62 -8.54
N ASN A 154 20.49 0.28 -7.53
CA ASN A 154 20.86 0.51 -6.14
C ASN A 154 21.70 -0.65 -5.60
N ASN A 155 22.27 -0.46 -4.43
CA ASN A 155 23.01 -1.49 -3.69
C ASN A 155 22.66 -1.39 -2.20
N THR A 156 21.41 -1.71 -1.89
CA THR A 156 20.83 -1.58 -0.55
C THR A 156 20.92 -2.91 0.19
N SER A 157 21.40 -2.90 1.44
CA SER A 157 21.31 -4.09 2.28
C SER A 157 19.86 -4.37 2.66
N VAL A 158 19.38 -5.56 2.34
CA VAL A 158 18.02 -6.04 2.65
C VAL A 158 18.01 -7.27 3.55
N SER A 159 19.17 -7.61 4.15
CA SER A 159 19.31 -8.77 5.04
C SER A 159 18.45 -8.67 6.31
N SER A 160 18.02 -7.46 6.67
CA SER A 160 17.14 -7.20 7.80
C SER A 160 15.66 -7.50 7.53
N ILE A 161 15.27 -7.71 6.26
CA ILE A 161 13.90 -8.14 5.93
C ILE A 161 13.74 -9.62 6.30
N PRO A 162 12.82 -9.99 7.21
CA PRO A 162 12.59 -11.37 7.59
C PRO A 162 12.19 -12.24 6.40
N HIS A 163 12.63 -13.50 6.38
CA HIS A 163 12.38 -14.43 5.29
C HIS A 163 10.91 -14.56 4.90
N HIS A 164 10.00 -14.52 5.87
CA HIS A 164 8.55 -14.63 5.63
C HIS A 164 7.96 -13.40 4.92
N ALA A 165 8.62 -12.23 5.00
CA ALA A 165 8.16 -10.98 4.39
C ALA A 165 8.80 -10.68 3.03
N VAL A 166 9.89 -11.40 2.69
CA VAL A 166 10.59 -11.25 1.41
C VAL A 166 9.69 -11.51 0.19
N PRO A 167 8.84 -12.56 0.15
CA PRO A 167 7.93 -12.80 -0.98
C PRO A 167 6.98 -11.64 -1.25
N ASP A 168 6.39 -11.08 -0.18
CA ASP A 168 5.45 -9.96 -0.27
C ASP A 168 6.12 -8.73 -0.88
N GLU A 169 7.25 -8.34 -0.29
CA GLU A 169 7.98 -7.15 -0.73
C GLU A 169 8.53 -7.32 -2.15
N PHE A 170 9.06 -8.52 -2.47
CA PHE A 170 9.53 -8.83 -3.81
C PHE A 170 8.42 -8.69 -4.85
N SER A 171 7.24 -9.24 -4.59
CA SER A 171 6.12 -9.25 -5.54
C SER A 171 5.57 -7.84 -5.76
N LYS A 172 5.40 -7.07 -4.66
CA LYS A 172 5.04 -5.64 -4.72
C LYS A 172 6.06 -4.85 -5.53
N GLU A 173 7.33 -4.94 -5.17
CA GLU A 173 8.38 -4.13 -5.78
C GLU A 173 8.60 -4.48 -7.26
N HIS A 174 8.54 -5.76 -7.61
CA HIS A 174 8.64 -6.20 -9.00
C HIS A 174 7.48 -5.69 -9.85
N ALA A 175 6.25 -5.68 -9.32
CA ALA A 175 5.10 -5.12 -10.02
C ALA A 175 5.23 -3.59 -10.22
N ARG A 176 5.72 -2.86 -9.22
CA ARG A 176 6.03 -1.42 -9.35
C ARG A 176 7.06 -1.18 -10.44
N VAL A 177 8.19 -1.90 -10.39
CA VAL A 177 9.27 -1.74 -11.36
C VAL A 177 8.79 -2.08 -12.76
N ALA A 178 7.96 -3.10 -12.94
CA ALA A 178 7.35 -3.42 -14.22
C ALA A 178 6.53 -2.23 -14.74
N LEU A 179 5.56 -1.74 -13.96
CA LEU A 179 4.71 -0.59 -14.33
C LEU A 179 5.55 0.65 -14.68
N GLN A 180 6.47 1.03 -13.79
CA GLN A 180 7.26 2.24 -13.97
C GLN A 180 8.32 2.11 -15.07
N SER A 181 8.72 0.90 -15.45
CA SER A 181 9.58 0.69 -16.62
C SER A 181 8.84 0.98 -17.93
N ALA A 182 7.54 0.72 -17.98
CA ALA A 182 6.71 0.98 -19.16
C ALA A 182 6.10 2.38 -19.20
N PHE A 183 5.77 2.98 -18.05
CA PHE A 183 5.02 4.23 -17.98
C PHE A 183 5.67 5.28 -17.04
N MET A 184 5.41 6.55 -17.35
CA MET A 184 5.64 7.68 -16.44
C MET A 184 4.40 7.81 -15.54
N THR A 185 4.60 7.59 -14.24
CA THR A 185 3.52 7.60 -13.24
C THR A 185 3.93 8.32 -11.97
N GLU A 186 2.98 9.01 -11.33
CA GLU A 186 3.04 9.25 -9.89
C GLU A 186 2.55 7.95 -9.23
N ILE A 187 3.32 7.38 -8.31
CA ILE A 187 2.97 6.12 -7.67
C ILE A 187 3.14 6.21 -6.16
N SER A 188 2.23 5.58 -5.42
CA SER A 188 2.32 5.39 -3.99
C SER A 188 1.97 3.95 -3.63
N ASP A 189 2.52 3.51 -2.50
CA ASP A 189 2.10 2.32 -1.78
C ASP A 189 0.61 2.35 -1.38
N VAL A 190 0.02 1.17 -1.38
CA VAL A 190 -1.24 0.88 -0.68
C VAL A 190 -0.91 -0.22 0.33
N ASP A 191 -0.78 0.13 1.60
CA ASP A 191 -0.33 -0.78 2.67
C ASP A 191 -1.31 -1.95 2.86
N GLY A 192 -2.59 -1.68 2.61
CA GLY A 192 -3.67 -2.66 2.58
C GLY A 192 -4.99 -1.98 2.28
N VAL A 193 -6.01 -2.80 2.09
CA VAL A 193 -7.39 -2.35 1.93
C VAL A 193 -8.25 -3.27 2.78
N PHE A 194 -8.92 -2.70 3.76
CA PHE A 194 -9.86 -3.41 4.62
C PHE A 194 -11.27 -3.29 4.03
N TRP A 195 -12.00 -4.40 3.93
CA TRP A 195 -13.39 -4.41 3.52
C TRP A 195 -14.29 -4.61 4.74
N GLY A 196 -14.95 -3.54 5.18
CA GLY A 196 -15.94 -3.57 6.26
C GLY A 196 -17.34 -3.89 5.76
N ARG A 197 -18.34 -3.71 6.62
CA ARG A 197 -19.75 -4.06 6.31
C ARG A 197 -20.37 -3.14 5.27
N GLN A 198 -20.06 -1.85 5.34
CA GLN A 198 -20.67 -0.82 4.48
C GLN A 198 -19.68 -0.16 3.54
N HIS A 199 -18.41 -0.09 3.94
CA HIS A 199 -17.39 0.61 3.20
C HIS A 199 -16.15 -0.26 3.03
N THR A 200 -15.36 0.12 2.04
CA THR A 200 -14.00 -0.37 1.85
C THR A 200 -13.05 0.76 2.27
N TYR A 201 -11.91 0.41 2.86
CA TYR A 201 -11.01 1.34 3.52
C TYR A 201 -9.56 1.06 3.10
N PRO A 202 -8.93 1.86 2.20
CA PRO A 202 -7.50 1.86 2.04
C PRO A 202 -6.90 2.25 3.38
N VAL A 203 -5.90 1.49 3.76
CA VAL A 203 -5.26 1.56 5.07
C VAL A 203 -3.92 2.23 4.87
N GLU A 204 -3.62 3.23 5.71
CA GLU A 204 -2.26 3.68 5.94
C GLU A 204 -1.81 3.13 7.29
N ILE A 205 -0.69 2.41 7.32
CA ILE A 205 -0.14 1.78 8.52
C ILE A 205 1.15 2.51 8.88
N LYS A 206 1.27 2.90 10.15
CA LYS A 206 2.51 3.44 10.70
C LYS A 206 2.80 2.85 12.08
N GLU A 207 4.07 2.65 12.35
CA GLU A 207 4.57 2.40 13.69
C GLU A 207 5.01 3.72 14.34
N LYS A 208 4.51 4.02 15.55
CA LYS A 208 4.72 5.31 16.21
C LYS A 208 4.82 5.14 17.72
N THR A 209 5.62 5.98 18.38
CA THR A 209 5.45 6.30 19.80
C THR A 209 4.45 7.47 19.92
N ALA A 210 3.63 7.49 20.97
CA ALA A 210 2.77 8.64 21.24
C ALA A 210 3.64 9.86 21.62
N ALA A 211 3.48 10.96 20.89
CA ALA A 211 4.09 12.23 21.24
C ALA A 211 3.17 13.01 22.20
N TYR A 212 3.69 14.08 22.82
CA TYR A 212 2.93 14.93 23.72
C TYR A 212 3.06 16.41 23.33
N ASP A 213 1.93 17.11 23.25
CA ASP A 213 1.87 18.57 23.10
C ASP A 213 0.98 19.16 24.20
N LYS A 214 1.37 20.31 24.75
CA LYS A 214 0.65 20.94 25.88
C LYS A 214 -0.80 21.31 25.57
N LYS A 215 -1.15 21.55 24.30
CA LYS A 215 -2.50 21.96 23.87
C LYS A 215 -3.38 20.78 23.46
N ILE A 216 -2.77 19.76 22.87
CA ILE A 216 -3.47 18.62 22.27
C ILE A 216 -3.47 17.39 23.20
N GLY A 217 -2.52 17.31 24.12
CA GLY A 217 -2.25 16.10 24.90
C GLY A 217 -1.41 15.09 24.11
N HIS A 218 -1.65 13.80 24.35
CA HIS A 218 -0.99 12.75 23.58
C HIS A 218 -1.51 12.71 22.14
N TYR A 219 -0.62 12.54 21.17
CA TYR A 219 -0.99 12.54 19.76
C TYR A 219 -0.13 11.59 18.92
N PHE A 220 -0.68 11.19 17.77
CA PHE A 220 0.06 10.54 16.70
C PHE A 220 0.23 11.51 15.52
N GLY A 221 1.45 11.56 14.98
CA GLY A 221 1.77 12.40 13.83
C GLY A 221 1.70 11.64 12.51
N LEU A 222 0.97 12.17 11.54
CA LEU A 222 0.92 11.68 10.16
C LEU A 222 1.56 12.69 9.21
N ASP A 223 2.44 12.22 8.33
CA ASP A 223 3.08 13.10 7.35
C ASP A 223 2.07 13.58 6.31
N HIS A 224 2.31 14.77 5.75
CA HIS A 224 1.39 15.39 4.80
C HIS A 224 1.08 14.51 3.57
N SER A 225 2.06 13.80 3.01
CA SER A 225 1.86 13.00 1.79
C SER A 225 0.86 11.84 2.00
N PRO A 226 1.01 10.97 3.03
CA PRO A 226 -0.04 10.03 3.42
C PRO A 226 -1.39 10.67 3.72
N PHE A 227 -1.42 11.82 4.39
CA PHE A 227 -2.67 12.52 4.70
C PHE A 227 -3.41 12.93 3.41
N VAL A 228 -2.71 13.47 2.42
CA VAL A 228 -3.29 13.81 1.10
C VAL A 228 -3.77 12.56 0.36
N LYS A 229 -3.03 11.45 0.43
CA LYS A 229 -3.44 10.16 -0.15
C LYS A 229 -4.76 9.66 0.45
N LEU A 230 -4.90 9.70 1.78
CA LEU A 230 -6.14 9.33 2.46
C LEU A 230 -7.28 10.30 2.11
N THR A 231 -6.98 11.61 2.06
CA THR A 231 -7.96 12.63 1.64
C THR A 231 -8.49 12.36 0.25
N PHE A 232 -7.63 11.96 -0.68
CA PHE A 232 -8.04 11.60 -2.04
C PHE A 232 -9.09 10.49 -2.03
N PHE A 233 -8.86 9.39 -1.30
CA PHE A 233 -9.84 8.30 -1.21
C PHE A 233 -11.15 8.74 -0.55
N ALA A 234 -11.07 9.51 0.54
CA ALA A 234 -12.24 9.99 1.27
C ALA A 234 -13.07 11.04 0.52
N ALA A 235 -12.44 11.83 -0.36
CA ALA A 235 -13.11 12.86 -1.16
C ALA A 235 -13.93 12.28 -2.31
N MET A 236 -13.64 11.04 -2.72
CA MET A 236 -14.39 10.40 -3.79
C MET A 236 -15.76 9.91 -3.29
N LYS A 237 -16.83 10.28 -4.00
CA LYS A 237 -18.18 9.81 -3.67
C LYS A 237 -18.28 8.31 -3.91
N GLY A 238 -18.70 7.54 -2.91
CA GLY A 238 -18.94 6.10 -3.08
C GLY A 238 -18.77 5.31 -1.79
N MET A 239 -18.48 4.03 -1.93
CA MET A 239 -18.23 3.11 -0.81
C MET A 239 -16.81 3.18 -0.27
N MET A 240 -15.95 4.04 -0.83
CA MET A 240 -14.58 4.23 -0.40
C MET A 240 -14.51 5.24 0.75
N LYS A 241 -13.97 4.76 1.86
CA LYS A 241 -13.51 5.53 3.01
C LYS A 241 -12.02 5.25 3.19
N SER A 242 -11.34 5.82 4.17
CA SER A 242 -9.95 5.42 4.44
C SER A 242 -9.66 5.45 5.93
N ILE A 243 -8.75 4.60 6.38
CA ILE A 243 -8.37 4.51 7.79
C ILE A 243 -6.88 4.71 7.96
N PHE A 244 -6.51 5.36 9.06
CA PHE A 244 -5.14 5.43 9.54
C PHE A 244 -4.99 4.49 10.72
N VAL A 245 -4.04 3.56 10.61
CA VAL A 245 -3.73 2.54 11.62
C VAL A 245 -2.36 2.83 12.23
N VAL A 246 -2.30 2.79 13.55
CA VAL A 246 -1.06 2.97 14.30
C VAL A 246 -0.75 1.72 15.10
N ARG A 247 0.42 1.13 14.84
CA ARG A 247 1.10 0.23 15.77
C ARG A 247 1.81 1.09 16.80
N GLU A 248 1.20 1.25 17.98
CA GLU A 248 1.85 2.01 19.05
C GLU A 248 2.93 1.16 19.69
N ILE A 249 4.13 1.73 19.76
CA ILE A 249 5.26 1.15 20.48
C ILE A 249 5.60 2.00 21.71
N ASP A 250 6.12 1.35 22.74
CA ASP A 250 6.45 1.98 24.01
C ASP A 250 7.64 2.94 23.87
N ASN A 251 8.67 2.53 23.15
CA ASN A 251 9.88 3.30 22.88
C ASN A 251 10.58 2.83 21.59
N THR A 252 11.53 3.62 21.08
CA THR A 252 12.22 3.31 19.80
C THR A 252 13.29 2.23 19.90
N THR A 253 13.64 1.80 21.12
CA THR A 253 14.72 0.84 21.42
C THR A 253 14.19 -0.59 21.50
N THR A 254 13.25 -0.89 22.40
CA THR A 254 12.65 -2.24 22.53
C THR A 254 11.49 -2.44 21.56
N ARG A 255 10.74 -1.37 21.30
CA ARG A 255 9.62 -1.34 20.34
C ARG A 255 8.50 -2.32 20.70
N ASP A 256 8.30 -2.53 21.99
CA ASP A 256 7.27 -3.42 22.48
C ASP A 256 5.90 -2.86 22.10
N LEU A 257 5.04 -3.72 21.58
CA LEU A 257 3.69 -3.33 21.17
C LEU A 257 2.92 -2.89 22.41
N VAL A 258 2.47 -1.63 22.42
CA VAL A 258 1.54 -1.12 23.43
C VAL A 258 0.13 -1.50 23.03
N GLN A 259 -0.28 -1.10 21.82
CA GLN A 259 -1.65 -1.26 21.32
C GLN A 259 -1.73 -0.99 19.82
N TRP A 260 -2.63 -1.68 19.12
CA TRP A 260 -3.06 -1.27 17.78
C TRP A 260 -4.23 -0.29 17.86
N TRP A 261 -4.12 0.80 17.12
CA TRP A 261 -5.10 1.86 17.05
C TRP A 261 -5.56 2.08 15.62
N PHE A 262 -6.79 2.54 15.42
CA PHE A 262 -7.24 3.06 14.15
C PHE A 262 -8.14 4.29 14.31
N ILE A 263 -8.19 5.10 13.26
CA ILE A 263 -9.12 6.22 13.13
C ILE A 263 -9.61 6.29 11.68
N THR A 264 -10.88 6.60 11.48
CA THR A 264 -11.43 6.89 10.15
C THR A 264 -10.92 8.24 9.66
N PHE A 265 -10.84 8.44 8.35
CA PHE A 265 -10.39 9.71 7.81
C PHE A 265 -11.28 10.88 8.23
N GLU A 266 -12.60 10.67 8.33
CA GLU A 266 -13.55 11.68 8.78
C GLU A 266 -13.26 12.18 10.19
N ASP A 267 -13.06 11.26 11.13
CA ASP A 267 -12.74 11.62 12.51
C ASP A 267 -11.33 12.19 12.60
N MET A 268 -10.38 11.64 11.85
CA MET A 268 -9.03 12.19 11.75
C MET A 268 -9.05 13.65 11.26
N ALA A 269 -9.77 13.95 10.17
CA ALA A 269 -9.86 15.29 9.61
C ALA A 269 -10.62 16.26 10.53
N ARG A 270 -11.61 15.78 11.30
CA ARG A 270 -12.35 16.58 12.28
C ARG A 270 -11.46 17.03 13.44
N TYR A 271 -10.58 16.17 13.93
CA TYR A 271 -9.80 16.43 15.15
C TYR A 271 -8.34 16.78 14.91
N ALA A 272 -7.84 16.63 13.67
CA ALA A 272 -6.48 17.02 13.31
C ALA A 272 -6.21 18.50 13.60
N SER A 273 -5.02 18.79 14.15
CA SER A 273 -4.53 20.16 14.31
C SER A 273 -4.34 20.84 12.94
N TRP A 274 -4.95 22.01 12.77
CA TRP A 274 -4.80 22.82 11.54
C TRP A 274 -3.46 23.56 11.45
N SER A 275 -2.70 23.61 12.55
CA SER A 275 -1.36 24.18 12.57
C SER A 275 -0.33 23.11 12.28
N PRO A 276 0.24 23.04 11.06
CA PRO A 276 1.30 22.09 10.76
C PRO A 276 2.54 22.39 11.61
N ARG A 277 3.28 21.34 11.99
CA ARG A 277 4.61 21.47 12.59
C ARG A 277 5.63 20.70 11.76
N GLY A 278 6.88 21.15 11.81
CA GLY A 278 7.99 20.32 11.33
C GLY A 278 8.04 19.03 12.13
N GLY A 279 8.31 17.90 11.46
CA GLY A 279 8.45 16.60 12.11
C GLY A 279 9.37 16.66 13.34
N GLY A 280 8.96 15.98 14.43
CA GLY A 280 9.76 15.91 15.66
C GLY A 280 11.05 15.10 15.49
N ARG A 281 11.95 15.15 16.49
CA ARG A 281 13.27 14.47 16.46
C ARG A 281 13.20 12.95 16.24
N ASN A 282 12.05 12.33 16.51
CA ASN A 282 11.77 10.90 16.28
C ASN A 282 11.03 10.62 14.94
N MET A 283 10.75 11.65 14.15
CA MET A 283 10.12 11.58 12.83
C MET A 283 11.21 11.74 11.76
N GLY A 284 12.09 10.73 11.67
CA GLY A 284 13.21 10.72 10.73
C GLY A 284 12.72 10.59 9.28
N GLY A 285 12.39 11.71 8.66
CA GLY A 285 11.89 11.79 7.28
C GLY A 285 11.73 13.23 6.78
N GLY A 286 12.86 13.94 6.57
CA GLY A 286 12.89 15.30 6.02
C GLY A 286 12.20 16.37 6.87
N THR A 287 12.30 17.63 6.48
CA THR A 287 11.48 18.75 7.00
C THR A 287 10.03 18.64 6.51
N SER A 288 9.42 17.46 6.65
CA SER A 288 8.04 17.23 6.26
C SER A 288 7.09 17.82 7.30
N SER A 289 6.02 18.43 6.81
CA SER A 289 4.90 18.89 7.65
C SER A 289 4.15 17.69 8.19
N THR A 290 3.94 17.65 9.50
CA THR A 290 3.17 16.60 10.17
C THR A 290 1.81 17.15 10.64
N VAL A 291 0.75 16.40 10.36
CA VAL A 291 -0.58 16.59 10.93
C VAL A 291 -0.63 15.87 12.29
N MET A 292 -0.96 16.61 13.35
CA MET A 292 -1.09 16.05 14.71
C MET A 292 -2.53 15.61 14.95
N ILE A 293 -2.73 14.36 15.34
CA ILE A 293 -4.04 13.77 15.56
C ILE A 293 -4.10 13.33 17.04
N PRO A 294 -5.00 13.89 17.87
CA PRO A 294 -5.06 13.55 19.28
C PRO A 294 -5.36 12.07 19.49
N LYS A 295 -4.61 11.41 20.38
CA LYS A 295 -4.66 9.96 20.61
C LYS A 295 -6.04 9.50 21.11
N ASP A 296 -6.71 10.31 21.91
CA ASP A 296 -7.99 9.96 22.54
C ASP A 296 -9.16 9.79 21.55
N TYR A 297 -8.97 10.19 20.29
CA TYR A 297 -9.94 9.97 19.21
C TYR A 297 -9.66 8.70 18.39
N PHE A 298 -8.55 8.01 18.64
CA PHE A 298 -8.32 6.71 18.04
C PHE A 298 -9.10 5.63 18.80
N LEU A 299 -9.61 4.65 18.05
CA LEU A 299 -10.22 3.47 18.61
C LEU A 299 -9.19 2.34 18.71
N PRO A 300 -9.21 1.53 19.78
CA PRO A 300 -8.49 0.27 19.81
C PRO A 300 -8.87 -0.60 18.61
N LEU A 301 -7.89 -1.10 17.85
CA LEU A 301 -8.13 -2.05 16.77
C LEU A 301 -8.45 -3.41 17.40
N ASN A 302 -9.73 -3.75 17.49
CA ASN A 302 -10.18 -5.04 18.01
C ASN A 302 -11.47 -5.47 17.29
N ALA A 303 -11.90 -6.71 17.49
CA ALA A 303 -13.06 -7.27 16.80
C ALA A 303 -14.35 -6.46 17.01
N LYS A 304 -14.54 -5.87 18.21
CA LYS A 304 -15.71 -5.05 18.55
C LYS A 304 -15.75 -3.76 17.72
N ASN A 305 -14.63 -3.03 17.66
CA ASN A 305 -14.55 -1.77 16.94
C ASN A 305 -14.47 -1.98 15.42
N LEU A 306 -13.87 -3.07 14.95
CA LEU A 306 -13.89 -3.42 13.52
C LEU A 306 -15.30 -3.78 13.03
N ALA A 307 -16.14 -4.36 13.89
CA ALA A 307 -17.52 -4.69 13.53
C ALA A 307 -18.41 -3.46 13.28
N THR A 308 -17.95 -2.26 13.63
CA THR A 308 -18.64 -1.00 13.33
C THR A 308 -18.26 -0.39 11.98
N LEU A 309 -17.24 -0.93 11.31
CA LEU A 309 -16.77 -0.50 9.99
C LEU A 309 -17.52 -1.19 8.85
#